data_AF-A0A8T7GGG9-F1
#
_entry.id   AF-A0A8T7GGG9-F1
#
_cell.length_a   1.000
_cell.length_b   1.000
_cell.length_c   1.000
_cell.angle_alpha   90.00
_cell.angle_beta   90.00
_cell.angle_gamma   90.00
#
_symmetry.space_group_name_H-M   'P 1'
#
loop_
_entity.id
_entity.type
_entity.pdbx_description
1 polymer ?
#
loop_
_entity_poly.entity_id
_entity_poly.type
_entity_poly.pdbx_seq_one_letter_code
_entity_poly.pdbx_strand_id
1 'polypeptide(L)' 'MKKSCKACLSEKIFSHGYCSKHYNILKNLEKHFKVWSDIYTNNISWNEYLDRLLKLKDTGIYVREVIHAELKKVEK' A
#
# COMPACT_ATOMS: atom_id res chain seq x y z
N MET A 1 11.19 -6.90 -20.80
CA MET A 1 11.37 -6.52 -19.38
C MET A 1 10.57 -7.49 -18.53
N LYS A 2 11.23 -8.21 -17.60
CA LYS A 2 10.50 -9.07 -16.64
C LYS A 2 9.65 -8.18 -15.74
N LYS A 3 8.35 -8.46 -15.62
CA LYS A 3 7.47 -7.78 -14.67
C LYS A 3 7.79 -8.32 -13.27
N SER A 4 8.37 -7.48 -12.41
CA SER A 4 8.62 -7.78 -11.01
C SER A 4 7.64 -7.03 -10.10
N CYS A 5 7.52 -7.50 -8.86
CA CYS A 5 6.64 -6.91 -7.87
C CYS A 5 6.96 -5.41 -7.69
N LYS A 6 5.93 -4.57 -7.57
CA LYS A 6 6.10 -3.12 -7.38
C LYS A 6 6.80 -2.77 -6.05
N ALA A 7 6.68 -3.63 -5.04
CA ALA A 7 7.25 -3.44 -3.71
C ALA A 7 8.54 -4.26 -3.45
N CYS A 8 8.87 -5.26 -4.28
CA CYS A 8 10.05 -6.10 -4.06
C CYS A 8 10.56 -6.73 -5.36
N LEU A 9 11.65 -7.48 -5.30
CA LEU A 9 12.27 -8.07 -6.49
C LEU A 9 11.63 -9.40 -6.96
N SER A 10 10.50 -9.81 -6.36
CA SER A 10 9.83 -11.06 -6.75
C SER A 10 9.34 -10.98 -8.21
N GLU A 11 9.82 -11.91 -9.05
CA GLU A 11 9.36 -12.09 -10.43
C GLU A 11 7.98 -12.77 -10.51
N LYS A 12 7.55 -13.42 -9.42
CA LYS A 12 6.23 -14.05 -9.32
C LYS A 12 5.17 -13.00 -9.03
N ILE A 13 4.59 -12.43 -10.07
CA ILE A 13 3.43 -11.53 -9.97
C ILE A 13 2.17 -12.34 -9.74
N PHE A 14 1.40 -11.95 -8.74
CA PHE A 14 0.09 -12.51 -8.45
C PHE A 14 -1.02 -11.61 -9.01
N SER A 15 -1.10 -10.36 -8.55
CA SER A 15 -2.16 -9.43 -8.97
C SER A 15 -1.75 -7.97 -8.75
N HIS A 16 -2.30 -7.05 -9.55
CA HIS A 16 -2.05 -5.60 -9.49
C HIS A 16 -0.55 -5.20 -9.56
N GLY A 17 0.30 -6.08 -10.09
CA GLY A 17 1.75 -5.89 -10.13
C GLY A 17 2.46 -6.21 -8.81
N TYR A 18 1.81 -6.90 -7.88
CA TYR A 18 2.39 -7.35 -6.63
C TYR A 18 2.56 -8.87 -6.60
N CYS A 19 3.52 -9.37 -5.82
CA CYS A 19 3.55 -10.78 -5.43
C CYS A 19 2.41 -11.08 -4.44
N SER A 20 2.11 -12.35 -4.20
CA SER A 20 0.98 -12.76 -3.33
C SER A 20 1.02 -12.09 -1.94
N LYS A 21 2.20 -12.02 -1.31
CA LYS A 21 2.38 -11.39 0.01
C LYS A 21 2.05 -9.89 -0.01
N HIS A 22 2.63 -9.13 -0.94
CA HIS A 22 2.39 -7.69 -1.03
C HIS A 22 0.98 -7.37 -1.51
N TYR A 23 0.37 -8.23 -2.32
CA TYR A 23 -1.03 -8.10 -2.71
C TYR A 23 -1.97 -8.26 -1.49
N ASN A 24 -1.74 -9.24 -0.63
CA ASN A 24 -2.53 -9.41 0.60
C ASN A 24 -2.41 -8.19 1.53
N ILE A 25 -1.21 -7.59 1.61
CA ILE A 25 -0.99 -6.36 2.37
C ILE A 25 -1.77 -5.19 1.75
N LEU A 26 -1.71 -5.03 0.42
CA LEU A 26 -2.50 -4.02 -0.30
C LEU A 26 -4.00 -4.18 0.01
N LYS A 27 -4.54 -5.41 -0.07
CA LYS A 27 -5.93 -5.69 0.26
C LYS A 27 -6.30 -5.30 1.70
N ASN A 28 -5.42 -5.57 2.66
CA ASN A 28 -5.64 -5.17 4.04
C ASN A 28 -5.60 -3.64 4.21
N LEU A 29 -4.68 -2.96 3.53
CA LEU A 29 -4.61 -1.49 3.51
C LEU A 29 -5.90 -0.89 2.94
N GLU A 30 -6.39 -1.38 1.80
CA GLU A 30 -7.65 -0.94 1.19
C GLU A 30 -8.84 -1.17 2.11
N LYS A 31 -8.90 -2.31 2.80
CA LYS A 31 -9.97 -2.62 3.75
C LYS A 31 -9.98 -1.63 4.92
N HIS A 32 -8.82 -1.37 5.52
CA HIS A 32 -8.71 -0.45 6.65
C HIS A 32 -8.90 1.01 6.22
N PHE A 33 -8.50 1.37 5.00
CA PHE A 33 -8.75 2.70 4.46
C PHE A 33 -10.24 3.01 4.39
N LYS A 34 -11.09 2.06 3.97
CA LYS A 34 -12.55 2.27 3.97
C LYS A 34 -13.06 2.62 5.38
N VAL A 35 -12.64 1.84 6.37
CA VAL A 35 -13.00 2.10 7.78
C VAL A 35 -12.53 3.49 8.22
N TRP A 36 -11.31 3.89 7.85
CA TRP A 36 -10.83 5.23 8.18
C TRP A 36 -11.61 6.32 7.44
N SER A 37 -11.83 6.18 6.13
CA SER A 37 -12.59 7.14 5.33
C SER A 37 -13.99 7.37 5.89
N ASP A 38 -14.66 6.31 6.35
CA ASP A 38 -16.01 6.38 6.92
C ASP A 38 -16.04 7.11 8.28
N ILE A 39 -14.96 7.02 9.06
CA ILE A 39 -14.86 7.65 10.40
C ILE A 39 -14.47 9.13 10.30
N TYR A 40 -13.63 9.51 9.32
CA TYR A 40 -13.17 10.88 9.19
C TYR A 40 -14.23 11.77 8.54
N THR A 41 -14.69 12.78 9.27
CA THR A 41 -15.77 13.72 8.88
C THR A 41 -15.54 14.42 7.53
N ASN A 42 -14.28 14.55 7.09
CA ASN A 42 -13.91 15.24 5.85
C ASN A 42 -13.44 14.29 4.73
N ASN A 43 -13.61 12.96 4.86
CA ASN A 43 -13.07 11.95 3.94
C ASN A 43 -11.55 12.09 3.73
N ILE A 44 -10.75 11.25 4.40
CA ILE A 44 -9.30 11.24 4.15
C ILE A 44 -8.98 10.67 2.77
N SER A 45 -7.98 11.23 2.09
CA SER A 45 -7.49 10.66 0.83
C SER A 45 -6.66 9.40 1.07
N TRP A 46 -6.55 8.55 0.03
CA TRP A 46 -5.69 7.36 0.08
C TRP A 46 -4.23 7.70 0.45
N ASN A 47 -3.67 8.75 -0.16
CA ASN A 47 -2.29 9.17 0.11
C ASN A 47 -2.11 9.65 1.55
N GLU A 48 -3.07 10.40 2.08
CA GLU A 48 -3.03 10.89 3.46
C GLU A 48 -3.10 9.73 4.46
N TYR A 49 -3.95 8.74 4.20
CA TYR A 49 -3.99 7.51 4.99
C TYR A 49 -2.63 6.79 5.00
N LEU A 50 -2.01 6.61 3.84
CA LEU A 50 -0.71 5.96 3.73
C LEU A 50 0.41 6.76 4.42
N ASP A 51 0.42 8.08 4.29
CA ASP A 51 1.39 8.96 4.96
C ASP A 51 1.27 8.88 6.49
N ARG A 52 0.03 8.88 7.01
CA ARG A 52 -0.24 8.68 8.44
C ARG A 52 0.26 7.33 8.94
N LEU A 53 0.09 6.26 8.16
CA LEU A 53 0.64 4.95 8.51
C LEU A 53 2.16 4.93 8.55
N LEU A 54 2.87 5.65 7.67
CA LEU A 54 4.34 5.72 7.71
C LEU A 54 4.88 6.38 8.98
N LYS A 55 4.11 7.32 9.57
CA LYS A 55 4.46 8.02 10.80
C LYS A 55 4.31 7.15 12.05
N LEU A 56 3.54 6.06 11.99
CA LEU A 56 3.44 5.11 13.10
C LEU A 56 4.73 4.28 13.19
N LYS A 57 5.30 4.18 14.39
CA LYS A 57 6.54 3.43 14.63
C LYS A 57 6.35 1.93 14.39
N ASP A 58 5.17 1.42 14.73
CA ASP A 58 4.83 -0.01 14.68
C ASP A 58 4.42 -0.51 13.28
N THR A 59 4.44 0.36 12.27
CA THR A 59 4.16 -0.06 10.90
C THR A 59 5.27 -1.00 10.42
N GLY A 60 4.89 -2.27 10.25
CA GLY A 60 5.81 -3.33 9.84
C GLY A 60 6.42 -3.09 8.45
N ILE A 61 7.64 -3.60 8.26
CA ILE A 61 8.47 -3.33 7.07
C ILE A 61 7.75 -3.67 5.75
N TYR A 62 7.04 -4.79 5.67
CA TYR A 62 6.32 -5.18 4.46
C TYR A 62 5.13 -4.25 4.14
N VAL A 63 4.54 -3.62 5.16
CA VAL A 63 3.49 -2.62 4.95
C VAL A 63 4.10 -1.33 4.40
N ARG A 64 5.25 -0.90 4.94
CA ARG A 64 6.00 0.26 4.42
C ARG A 64 6.40 0.07 2.96
N GLU A 65 6.85 -1.13 2.58
CA GLU A 65 7.21 -1.45 1.19
C GLU A 65 6.02 -1.23 0.22
N VAL A 66 4.81 -1.70 0.58
CA VAL A 66 3.61 -1.47 -0.24
C VAL A 66 3.25 0.01 -0.27
N ILE A 67 3.29 0.69 0.88
CA ILE A 67 2.99 2.13 0.96
C ILE A 67 3.92 2.92 0.02
N HIS A 68 5.23 2.69 0.09
CA HIS A 68 6.19 3.39 -0.77
C HIS A 68 5.96 3.07 -2.26
N ALA A 69 5.58 1.84 -2.59
CA ALA A 69 5.25 1.47 -3.96
C ALA A 69 3.97 2.15 -4.47
N GLU A 70 2.95 2.34 -3.62
CA GLU A 70 1.73 3.06 -3.97
C GLU A 70 1.96 4.56 -4.13
N LEU A 71 2.69 5.20 -3.21
CA LEU A 71 2.95 6.65 -3.27
C LEU A 71 3.79 7.03 -4.51
N LYS A 72 4.74 6.19 -4.92
CA LYS A 72 5.54 6.39 -6.15
C LYS A 72 4.72 6.32 -7.44
N LYS A 73 3.49 5.78 -7.43
CA LYS A 73 2.63 5.78 -8.63
C LYS A 73 2.09 7.16 -8.97
N VAL A 74 2.04 8.07 -8.00
CA VAL A 74 1.41 9.39 -8.13
C VAL A 74 2.39 10.43 -8.68
N GLU A 75 3.70 10.18 -8.61
CA GLU A 75 4.76 11.07 -9.12
C GLU A 75 5.03 10.93 -10.64
N LYS A 76 4.08 10.37 -11.42
CA LYS A 76 4.21 10.16 -12.87
C LYS A 76 3.07 10.77 -13.66
#